data_AF-A0A127Q0Z2-F1
#
_entry.id   AF-A0A127Q0Z2-F1
#
_cell.length_a   1.000
_cell.length_b   1.000
_cell.length_c   1.000
_cell.angle_alpha   90.00
_cell.angle_beta   90.00
_cell.angle_gamma   90.00
#
_symmetry.space_group_name_H-M   'P 1'
#
loop_
_entity.id
_entity.type
_entity.pdbx_description
1 polymer ?
#
loop_
_entity_poly.entity_id
_entity_poly.type
_entity_poly.pdbx_seq_one_letter_code
_entity_poly.pdbx_strand_id
1 'polypeptide(L)'
;MMQFQFRSRLMTAAIITALAACGDGGISRNVAPAPDSASSTVKVSAAQMNDSDMSNILFQVKPGSTIILPAGKFKFDGPLTMNTDAVTISGQGNGSDPTKDTILSFAGASSKNGFQAFNVKGITLTNFAVEDAVGNGVFVSASSNVTMDGLRAEWTNDPIHTSQMAYGLYPVNCQGVIVKNSKIVGTRDAGVYVGQSENIRVQKNEAYLNVAGVEIENSDNAIVENNDIHDNTGGILVFSLPGTAYVIKKGANAKVQNNHIYRNNTPVAANATGYVTAVPPGTAVMVLAADNTEILNNLIEDHKTTSILAISFQATGIAFNDPLYEPYVHSVYAHDNTISKSGYAPGGAFADPNQLKPVVDGLFAQLKSFAQPQQLAYGIWDGIVDTDPSKGSGTASDGSGGVLKPEFAVCVKGNTLDTPFIDGLLSYESMDLNLRGLLSGSAQAPNFPFPARMNCTLSLPAIPDMPIF
;
A
#
# COMPACT_ATOMS: atom_id res chain seq x y z
N MET A 1 8.37 -16.67 34.66
CA MET A 1 8.57 -16.08 36.00
C MET A 1 8.80 -14.59 35.83
N MET A 2 7.72 -13.80 35.80
CA MET A 2 7.61 -12.38 36.21
C MET A 2 6.23 -11.90 35.75
N GLN A 3 5.30 -11.81 36.70
CA GLN A 3 3.99 -11.18 36.54
C GLN A 3 4.14 -9.69 36.84
N PHE A 4 3.54 -8.82 36.04
CA PHE A 4 3.25 -7.44 36.44
C PHE A 4 1.75 -7.18 36.32
N GLN A 5 1.13 -7.01 37.49
CA GLN A 5 -0.28 -6.66 37.64
C GLN A 5 -0.48 -5.15 37.44
N PHE A 6 -1.41 -4.79 36.57
CA PHE A 6 -1.96 -3.44 36.47
C PHE A 6 -3.02 -3.22 37.57
N ARG A 7 -2.92 -2.11 38.30
CA ARG A 7 -4.00 -1.60 39.15
C ARG A 7 -4.43 -0.22 38.67
N SER A 8 -5.65 -0.18 38.17
CA SER A 8 -6.46 1.01 37.89
C SER A 8 -6.70 1.84 39.15
N ARG A 9 -6.65 3.17 39.03
CA ARG A 9 -7.27 4.10 39.99
C ARG A 9 -8.01 5.21 39.24
N LEU A 10 -9.32 5.23 39.48
CA LEU A 10 -10.23 6.34 39.22
C LEU A 10 -9.74 7.62 39.92
N MET A 11 -9.95 8.78 39.29
CA MET A 11 -10.00 10.06 39.99
C MET A 11 -11.33 10.77 39.73
N THR A 12 -11.89 11.22 40.84
CA THR A 12 -13.22 11.77 41.08
C THR A 12 -13.30 13.24 40.66
N ALA A 13 -14.41 13.62 40.06
CA ALA A 13 -14.77 15.02 39.79
C ALA A 13 -15.17 15.75 41.08
N ALA A 14 -14.73 16.99 41.25
CA ALA A 14 -15.21 17.91 42.27
C ALA A 14 -15.66 19.22 41.60
N ILE A 15 -16.95 19.49 41.77
CA ILE A 15 -17.66 20.72 41.36
C ILE A 15 -17.48 21.75 42.49
N ILE A 16 -17.05 22.98 42.15
CA ILE A 16 -17.18 24.14 43.03
C ILE A 16 -17.77 25.30 42.21
N THR A 17 -18.91 25.79 42.69
CA THR A 17 -19.66 26.93 42.17
C THR A 17 -19.13 28.28 42.67
N ALA A 18 -19.39 29.30 41.85
CA ALA A 18 -18.86 30.66 41.85
C ALA A 18 -19.22 31.57 43.04
N LEU A 19 -18.40 32.61 43.24
CA LEU A 19 -18.85 33.94 43.62
C LEU A 19 -18.24 34.99 42.68
N ALA A 20 -19.11 35.88 42.19
CA ALA A 20 -18.79 37.00 41.34
C ALA A 20 -18.33 38.22 42.15
N ALA A 21 -17.37 38.97 41.62
CA ALA A 21 -17.15 40.38 41.94
C ALA A 21 -16.66 41.10 40.68
N CYS A 22 -17.40 42.14 40.30
CA CYS A 22 -17.14 43.00 39.15
C CYS A 22 -15.85 43.82 39.33
N GLY A 23 -15.09 43.96 38.25
CA GLY A 23 -13.96 44.88 38.16
C GLY A 23 -13.59 45.09 36.68
N ASP A 24 -14.09 46.19 36.13
CA ASP A 24 -13.81 46.67 34.78
C ASP A 24 -12.34 47.12 34.70
N GLY A 25 -11.58 46.58 33.76
CA GLY A 25 -10.15 46.83 33.64
C GLY A 25 -9.55 46.01 32.50
N GLY A 26 -9.34 46.65 31.35
CA GLY A 26 -8.76 46.05 30.15
C GLY A 26 -7.39 45.42 30.44
N ILE A 27 -7.33 44.09 30.37
CA ILE A 27 -6.08 43.34 30.32
C ILE A 27 -5.83 43.01 28.86
N SER A 28 -4.97 43.82 28.24
CA SER A 28 -4.28 43.46 27.00
C SER A 28 -3.61 42.11 27.23
N ARG A 29 -4.15 41.04 26.63
CA ARG A 29 -3.42 39.79 26.49
C ARG A 29 -2.29 40.08 25.51
N ASN A 30 -1.09 40.30 26.02
CA ASN A 30 0.13 40.12 25.25
C ASN A 30 0.17 38.66 24.78
N VAL A 31 -0.43 38.41 23.61
CA VAL A 31 -0.07 37.27 22.79
C VAL A 31 1.40 37.50 22.46
N ALA A 32 2.27 36.70 23.06
CA ALA A 32 3.66 36.64 22.62
C ALA A 32 3.63 36.43 21.10
N PRO A 33 4.35 37.22 20.30
CA PRO A 33 4.46 36.96 18.88
C PRO A 33 4.90 35.50 18.70
N ALA A 34 4.33 34.82 17.71
CA ALA A 34 4.94 33.58 17.24
C ALA A 34 6.44 33.86 17.04
N PRO A 35 7.35 32.98 17.48
CA PRO A 35 8.75 33.19 17.19
C PRO A 35 8.88 33.35 15.67
N ASP A 36 9.43 34.48 15.23
CA ASP A 36 9.87 34.69 13.86
C ASP A 36 10.87 33.57 13.53
N SER A 37 10.39 32.43 13.04
CA SER A 37 11.22 31.42 12.42
C SER A 37 11.59 31.99 11.06
N ALA A 38 12.63 32.81 11.02
CA ALA A 38 13.25 33.21 9.78
C ALA A 38 13.60 31.93 8.99
N SER A 39 12.79 31.62 7.97
CA SER A 39 13.02 30.55 7.00
C SER A 39 14.43 30.72 6.46
N SER A 40 15.36 29.86 6.88
CA SER A 40 16.73 29.90 6.39
C SER A 40 16.92 28.95 5.23
N THR A 41 17.47 29.46 4.13
CA THR A 41 17.95 28.64 3.03
C THR A 41 19.38 28.18 3.31
N VAL A 42 19.60 26.87 3.40
CA VAL A 42 20.91 26.25 3.58
C VAL A 42 21.33 25.66 2.23
N LYS A 43 22.30 26.28 1.56
CA LYS A 43 22.89 25.72 0.33
C LYS A 43 24.06 24.82 0.71
N VAL A 44 23.93 23.53 0.45
CA VAL A 44 24.98 22.55 0.71
C VAL A 44 25.95 22.55 -0.48
N SER A 45 27.24 22.68 -0.20
CA SER A 45 28.28 22.52 -1.23
C SER A 45 28.62 21.05 -1.45
N ALA A 46 29.19 20.70 -2.61
CA ALA A 46 29.61 19.32 -2.88
C ALA A 46 30.61 18.79 -1.84
N ALA A 47 31.45 19.65 -1.26
CA ALA A 47 32.39 19.27 -0.20
C ALA A 47 31.70 18.84 1.10
N GLN A 48 30.51 19.39 1.38
CA GLN A 48 29.71 19.08 2.56
C GLN A 48 28.80 17.85 2.38
N MET A 49 28.76 17.26 1.18
CA MET A 49 27.96 16.05 0.90
C MET A 49 28.71 14.78 1.33
N ASN A 50 29.02 14.71 2.62
CA ASN A 50 29.62 13.56 3.31
C ASN A 50 28.86 13.29 4.62
N ASP A 51 29.01 12.09 5.20
CA ASP A 51 28.24 11.66 6.39
C ASP A 51 28.32 12.66 7.56
N SER A 52 29.52 13.18 7.87
CA SER A 52 29.71 14.04 9.04
C SER A 52 29.06 15.40 8.85
N ASP A 53 29.27 16.04 7.71
CA ASP A 53 28.76 17.38 7.45
C ASP A 53 27.24 17.36 7.27
N MET A 54 26.70 16.37 6.54
CA MET A 54 25.26 16.24 6.38
C MET A 54 24.56 15.93 7.70
N SER A 55 25.13 15.08 8.55
CA SER A 55 24.59 14.83 9.89
C SER A 55 24.54 16.11 10.73
N ASN A 56 25.60 16.92 10.68
CA ASN A 56 25.64 18.21 11.39
C ASN A 56 24.61 19.22 10.83
N ILE A 57 24.47 19.30 9.52
CA ILE A 57 23.51 20.19 8.85
C ILE A 57 22.08 19.80 9.24
N LEU A 58 21.73 18.52 9.15
CA LEU A 58 20.38 18.02 9.46
C LEU A 58 20.07 18.10 10.96
N PHE A 59 21.08 18.01 11.83
CA PHE A 59 20.90 18.21 13.28
C PHE A 59 20.66 19.67 13.66
N GLN A 60 21.26 20.62 12.94
CA GLN A 60 21.20 22.05 13.25
C GLN A 60 20.12 22.80 12.46
N VAL A 61 19.45 22.14 11.51
CA VAL A 61 18.41 22.77 10.69
C VAL A 61 17.29 23.30 11.57
N LYS A 62 16.81 24.49 11.27
CA LYS A 62 15.71 25.13 12.00
C LYS A 62 14.38 24.84 11.32
N PRO A 63 13.26 24.81 12.05
CA PRO A 63 11.95 24.71 11.44
C PRO A 63 11.70 25.79 10.38
N GLY A 64 11.03 25.42 9.29
CA GLY A 64 10.77 26.32 8.16
C GLY A 64 11.93 26.46 7.16
N SER A 65 13.06 25.77 7.37
CA SER A 65 14.23 25.89 6.51
C SER A 65 14.08 25.14 5.19
N THR A 66 14.81 25.60 4.17
CA THR A 66 15.01 24.88 2.91
C THR A 66 16.48 24.49 2.76
N ILE A 67 16.77 23.20 2.66
CA ILE A 67 18.10 22.67 2.35
C ILE A 67 18.17 22.40 0.84
N ILE A 68 19.12 23.02 0.16
CA ILE A 68 19.38 22.82 -1.27
C ILE A 68 20.62 21.95 -1.42
N LEU A 69 20.44 20.75 -1.98
CA LEU A 69 21.51 19.81 -2.28
C LEU A 69 22.10 20.12 -3.67
N PRO A 70 23.43 20.00 -3.85
CA PRO A 70 24.08 20.22 -5.15
C PRO A 70 23.86 19.02 -6.07
N ALA A 71 24.08 19.23 -7.37
CA ALA A 71 24.22 18.12 -8.31
C ALA A 71 25.50 17.33 -8.00
N GLY A 72 25.45 16.02 -8.19
CA GLY A 72 26.55 15.10 -7.94
C GLY A 72 26.06 13.73 -7.49
N LYS A 73 26.95 12.74 -7.55
CA LYS A 73 26.77 11.43 -6.91
C LYS A 73 27.61 11.38 -5.64
N PHE A 74 26.93 11.28 -4.50
CA PHE A 74 27.53 11.38 -3.19
C PHE A 74 27.37 10.07 -2.45
N LYS A 75 28.48 9.53 -1.95
CA LYS A 75 28.48 8.28 -1.19
C LYS A 75 28.22 8.56 0.29
N PHE A 76 27.35 7.77 0.90
CA PHE A 76 27.10 7.76 2.33
C PHE A 76 27.25 6.36 2.91
N ASP A 77 27.80 6.26 4.11
CA ASP A 77 27.93 5.01 4.86
C ASP A 77 26.78 4.82 5.88
N GLY A 78 26.01 5.88 6.15
CA GLY A 78 24.85 5.84 7.04
C GLY A 78 23.69 6.77 6.65
N PRO A 79 22.56 6.70 7.38
CA PRO A 79 21.31 7.32 6.99
C PRO A 79 21.37 8.83 7.21
N LEU A 80 20.90 9.59 6.24
CA LEU A 80 20.66 11.01 6.42
C LEU A 80 19.41 11.20 7.27
N THR A 81 19.61 11.58 8.54
CA THR A 81 18.57 11.51 9.57
C THR A 81 18.13 12.91 10.02
N MET A 82 16.83 13.13 10.12
CA MET A 82 16.27 14.39 10.65
C MET A 82 14.99 14.20 11.48
N ASN A 83 14.70 15.17 12.34
CA ASN A 83 13.49 15.21 13.18
C ASN A 83 12.99 16.66 13.40
N THR A 84 13.16 17.52 12.41
CA THR A 84 12.78 18.95 12.47
C THR A 84 11.56 19.22 11.61
N ASP A 85 10.59 19.92 12.18
CA ASP A 85 9.33 20.33 11.53
C ASP A 85 9.55 21.32 10.38
N ALA A 86 8.62 21.34 9.43
CA ALA A 86 8.50 22.31 8.35
C ALA A 86 9.77 22.47 7.50
N VAL A 87 10.52 21.40 7.23
CA VAL A 87 11.73 21.45 6.41
C VAL A 87 11.46 20.99 4.98
N THR A 88 12.02 21.72 4.02
CA THR A 88 12.12 21.30 2.62
C THR A 88 13.56 20.87 2.30
N ILE A 89 13.75 19.72 1.67
CA ILE A 89 15.02 19.28 1.10
C ILE A 89 14.84 19.15 -0.41
N SER A 90 15.61 19.93 -1.16
CA SER A 90 15.53 19.98 -2.63
C SER A 90 16.88 19.62 -3.24
N GLY A 91 16.92 18.58 -4.08
CA GLY A 91 18.03 18.35 -5.00
C GLY A 91 17.90 19.11 -6.31
N GLN A 92 18.78 18.79 -7.26
CA GLN A 92 18.81 19.40 -8.61
C GLN A 92 18.09 18.57 -9.67
N GLY A 93 17.63 17.36 -9.33
CA GLY A 93 17.01 16.40 -10.25
C GLY A 93 17.17 14.97 -9.72
N ASN A 94 16.26 14.09 -10.14
CA ASN A 94 16.24 12.66 -9.77
C ASN A 94 16.71 11.73 -10.91
N GLY A 95 17.29 12.28 -11.98
CA GLY A 95 17.83 11.50 -13.09
C GLY A 95 19.11 10.74 -12.72
N SER A 96 19.78 10.22 -13.76
CA SER A 96 21.01 9.43 -13.63
C SER A 96 22.28 10.19 -14.03
N ASP A 97 22.19 11.48 -14.40
CA ASP A 97 23.33 12.30 -14.80
C ASP A 97 23.85 13.10 -13.60
N PRO A 98 24.92 12.68 -12.91
CA PRO A 98 25.41 13.36 -11.72
C PRO A 98 25.95 14.77 -12.00
N THR A 99 26.08 15.20 -13.27
CA THR A 99 26.43 16.58 -13.59
C THR A 99 25.25 17.54 -13.46
N LYS A 100 24.02 17.03 -13.39
CA LYS A 100 22.76 17.79 -13.32
C LYS A 100 21.85 17.35 -12.19
N ASP A 101 21.93 16.07 -11.79
CA ASP A 101 21.07 15.43 -10.81
C ASP A 101 21.76 15.29 -9.45
N THR A 102 20.96 15.23 -8.39
CA THR A 102 21.43 14.91 -7.04
C THR A 102 21.21 13.42 -6.78
N ILE A 103 22.28 12.66 -6.58
CA ILE A 103 22.23 11.21 -6.32
C ILE A 103 22.90 10.90 -4.98
N LEU A 104 22.12 10.36 -4.05
CA LEU A 104 22.58 9.88 -2.74
C LEU A 104 22.79 8.37 -2.85
N SER A 105 24.05 7.92 -2.90
CA SER A 105 24.40 6.51 -3.08
C SER A 105 24.81 5.87 -1.76
N PHE A 106 24.17 4.76 -1.43
CA PHE A 106 24.42 3.96 -0.24
C PHE A 106 25.09 2.62 -0.59
N ALA A 107 25.68 2.53 -1.78
CA ALA A 107 26.38 1.34 -2.24
C ALA A 107 27.50 0.94 -1.27
N GLY A 108 27.38 -0.27 -0.71
CA GLY A 108 28.31 -0.82 0.28
C GLY A 108 28.06 -0.38 1.73
N ALA A 109 26.99 0.39 2.01
CA ALA A 109 26.60 0.72 3.38
C ALA A 109 26.14 -0.55 4.13
N SER A 110 26.45 -0.63 5.43
CA SER A 110 26.40 -1.88 6.22
C SER A 110 25.02 -2.29 6.76
N SER A 111 23.91 -1.74 6.24
CA SER A 111 22.49 -1.96 6.61
C SER A 111 21.83 -0.76 7.29
N LYS A 112 21.46 0.27 6.51
CA LYS A 112 20.71 1.43 6.98
C LYS A 112 19.76 1.97 5.90
N ASN A 113 18.83 2.81 6.32
CA ASN A 113 18.01 3.62 5.41
C ASN A 113 18.88 4.60 4.64
N GLY A 114 18.41 5.07 3.48
CA GLY A 114 19.05 6.15 2.74
C GLY A 114 18.77 7.49 3.42
N PHE A 115 17.55 7.99 3.22
CA PHE A 115 17.03 9.14 3.94
C PHE A 115 16.04 8.71 5.02
N GLN A 116 16.09 9.35 6.19
CA GLN A 116 15.21 9.05 7.31
C GLN A 116 14.71 10.32 8.00
N ALA A 117 13.38 10.44 8.14
CA ALA A 117 12.75 11.41 9.01
C ALA A 117 11.76 10.74 9.99
N PHE A 118 11.61 11.29 11.17
CA PHE A 118 10.64 10.78 12.15
C PHE A 118 10.13 11.90 13.06
N ASN A 119 8.87 11.76 13.51
CA ASN A 119 8.22 12.72 14.41
C ASN A 119 8.26 14.17 13.89
N VAL A 120 8.04 14.37 12.58
CA VAL A 120 8.04 15.70 11.95
C VAL A 120 6.65 16.12 11.49
N LYS A 121 6.40 17.42 11.52
CA LYS A 121 5.19 18.07 10.97
C LYS A 121 5.58 18.96 9.81
N GLY A 122 5.15 18.60 8.61
CA GLY A 122 5.53 19.30 7.39
C GLY A 122 6.94 18.93 6.95
N ILE A 123 7.06 17.97 6.04
CA ILE A 123 8.33 17.69 5.36
C ILE A 123 8.10 17.60 3.87
N THR A 124 8.93 18.28 3.10
CA THR A 124 8.93 18.18 1.64
C THR A 124 10.30 17.69 1.17
N LEU A 125 10.31 16.55 0.49
CA LEU A 125 11.49 15.97 -0.14
C LEU A 125 11.29 16.03 -1.65
N THR A 126 12.21 16.68 -2.36
CA THR A 126 12.03 16.89 -3.80
C THR A 126 13.31 16.81 -4.62
N ASN A 127 13.19 16.27 -5.83
CA ASN A 127 14.19 16.32 -6.90
C ASN A 127 15.57 15.71 -6.55
N PHE A 128 15.60 14.51 -5.95
CA PHE A 128 16.84 13.76 -5.76
C PHE A 128 16.63 12.25 -5.86
N ALA A 129 17.70 11.52 -6.11
CA ALA A 129 17.75 10.07 -6.13
C ALA A 129 18.40 9.49 -4.87
N VAL A 130 17.91 8.33 -4.45
CA VAL A 130 18.52 7.44 -3.45
C VAL A 130 18.81 6.10 -4.12
N GLU A 131 20.07 5.70 -4.12
CA GLU A 131 20.54 4.47 -4.75
C GLU A 131 21.10 3.49 -3.72
N ASP A 132 20.79 2.20 -3.90
CA ASP A 132 21.43 1.07 -3.23
C ASP A 132 21.35 1.07 -1.69
N ALA A 133 20.31 1.66 -1.13
CA ALA A 133 20.04 1.57 0.31
C ALA A 133 19.60 0.15 0.69
N VAL A 134 20.36 -0.51 1.57
CA VAL A 134 20.09 -1.87 2.05
C VAL A 134 18.83 -1.95 2.92
N GLY A 135 18.49 -0.88 3.64
CA GLY A 135 17.23 -0.77 4.38
C GLY A 135 16.11 -0.29 3.47
N ASN A 136 15.78 0.99 3.61
CA ASN A 136 14.76 1.67 2.81
C ASN A 136 15.38 2.84 2.05
N GLY A 137 14.86 3.20 0.89
CA GLY A 137 15.29 4.39 0.15
C GLY A 137 15.03 5.66 0.96
N VAL A 138 13.75 5.98 1.16
CA VAL A 138 13.28 7.14 1.93
C VAL A 138 12.28 6.69 2.97
N PHE A 139 12.65 6.78 4.25
CA PHE A 139 11.82 6.37 5.37
C PHE A 139 11.30 7.57 6.15
N VAL A 140 9.98 7.73 6.25
CA VAL A 140 9.35 8.79 7.05
C VAL A 140 8.34 8.17 8.00
N SER A 141 8.49 8.40 9.30
CA SER A 141 7.62 7.74 10.29
C SER A 141 7.00 8.70 11.30
N ALA A 142 5.83 8.36 11.83
CA ALA A 142 5.17 9.09 12.93
C ALA A 142 5.05 10.60 12.64
N SER A 143 4.70 10.97 11.41
CA SER A 143 4.83 12.34 10.89
C SER A 143 3.55 12.82 10.21
N SER A 144 3.35 14.12 10.10
CA SER A 144 2.21 14.68 9.36
C SER A 144 2.64 15.62 8.24
N ASN A 145 1.80 15.76 7.21
CA ASN A 145 2.03 16.59 6.03
C ASN A 145 3.37 16.24 5.33
N VAL A 146 3.47 14.99 4.90
CA VAL A 146 4.65 14.41 4.24
C VAL A 146 4.47 14.50 2.73
N THR A 147 5.35 15.23 2.05
CA THR A 147 5.40 15.31 0.59
C THR A 147 6.71 14.75 0.05
N MET A 148 6.61 13.76 -0.84
CA MET A 148 7.70 13.20 -1.64
C MET A 148 7.38 13.49 -3.11
N ASP A 149 8.12 14.40 -3.74
CA ASP A 149 7.81 14.93 -5.07
C ASP A 149 9.03 14.91 -5.99
N GLY A 150 9.02 14.07 -7.02
CA GLY A 150 10.15 13.97 -7.93
C GLY A 150 11.35 13.26 -7.30
N LEU A 151 11.11 12.17 -6.56
CA LEU A 151 12.18 11.34 -6.01
C LEU A 151 12.48 10.16 -6.92
N ARG A 152 13.68 9.60 -6.82
CA ARG A 152 14.00 8.26 -7.36
C ARG A 152 14.54 7.39 -6.25
N ALA A 153 13.97 6.22 -6.04
CA ALA A 153 14.54 5.20 -5.15
C ALA A 153 14.85 3.95 -5.98
N GLU A 154 16.12 3.56 -6.06
CA GLU A 154 16.53 2.52 -7.00
C GLU A 154 17.60 1.59 -6.40
N TRP A 155 17.40 0.29 -6.56
CA TRP A 155 18.48 -0.67 -6.48
C TRP A 155 19.11 -0.85 -7.86
N THR A 156 20.35 -0.40 -8.04
CA THR A 156 20.93 -0.19 -9.38
C THR A 156 21.54 -1.44 -9.98
N ASN A 157 22.02 -2.37 -9.15
CA ASN A 157 22.67 -3.59 -9.61
C ASN A 157 21.72 -4.77 -9.53
N ASP A 158 21.33 -5.36 -10.66
CA ASP A 158 20.43 -6.53 -10.72
C ASP A 158 19.24 -6.41 -9.73
N PRO A 159 18.30 -5.48 -9.99
CA PRO A 159 17.20 -5.12 -9.09
C PRO A 159 16.30 -6.30 -8.70
N ILE A 160 16.22 -7.33 -9.56
CA ILE A 160 15.35 -8.48 -9.33
C ILE A 160 16.03 -9.48 -8.38
N HIS A 161 17.33 -9.76 -8.57
CA HIS A 161 17.97 -10.89 -7.89
C HIS A 161 18.87 -10.49 -6.72
N THR A 162 19.35 -9.25 -6.67
CA THR A 162 20.32 -8.84 -5.64
C THR A 162 19.84 -7.71 -4.74
N SER A 163 18.64 -7.17 -4.98
CA SER A 163 18.11 -6.08 -4.18
C SER A 163 18.02 -6.43 -2.71
N GLN A 164 18.58 -5.57 -1.86
CA GLN A 164 18.37 -5.63 -0.42
C GLN A 164 17.39 -4.57 0.08
N MET A 165 17.09 -3.56 -0.74
CA MET A 165 16.16 -2.47 -0.42
C MET A 165 14.77 -3.05 -0.17
N ALA A 166 14.30 -2.98 1.07
CA ALA A 166 12.98 -3.46 1.44
C ALA A 166 11.91 -2.57 0.82
N TYR A 167 11.93 -1.28 1.16
CA TYR A 167 10.97 -0.30 0.65
C TYR A 167 11.66 0.86 -0.05
N GLY A 168 11.11 1.34 -1.16
CA GLY A 168 11.65 2.47 -1.90
C GLY A 168 11.30 3.79 -1.22
N LEU A 169 10.02 4.15 -1.27
CA LEU A 169 9.44 5.30 -0.57
C LEU A 169 8.49 4.80 0.51
N TYR A 170 8.80 5.11 1.76
CA TYR A 170 8.19 4.46 2.93
C TYR A 170 7.72 5.47 4.00
N PRO A 171 6.60 6.17 3.78
CA PRO A 171 5.82 6.80 4.84
C PRO A 171 5.07 5.76 5.70
N VAL A 172 5.13 5.89 7.03
CA VAL A 172 4.44 4.99 7.97
C VAL A 172 3.98 5.69 9.24
N ASN A 173 2.82 5.33 9.77
CA ASN A 173 2.23 6.03 10.91
C ASN A 173 2.11 7.54 10.62
N CYS A 174 1.64 7.89 9.43
CA CYS A 174 1.60 9.25 8.94
C CYS A 174 0.17 9.77 8.75
N GLN A 175 0.01 11.10 8.81
CA GLN A 175 -1.24 11.76 8.45
C GLN A 175 -1.00 12.82 7.38
N GLY A 176 -1.68 12.71 6.24
CA GLY A 176 -1.45 13.62 5.12
C GLY A 176 -0.16 13.26 4.37
N VAL A 177 -0.25 12.27 3.49
CA VAL A 177 0.88 11.75 2.71
C VAL A 177 0.64 12.02 1.22
N ILE A 178 1.62 12.63 0.56
CA ILE A 178 1.64 12.81 -0.88
C ILE A 178 2.93 12.22 -1.44
N VAL A 179 2.81 11.20 -2.29
CA VAL A 179 3.91 10.63 -3.08
C VAL A 179 3.59 10.85 -4.55
N LYS A 180 4.36 11.68 -5.23
CA LYS A 180 4.08 12.03 -6.63
C LYS A 180 5.31 12.23 -7.50
N ASN A 181 5.11 12.10 -8.81
CA ASN A 181 6.12 12.33 -9.85
C ASN A 181 7.42 11.54 -9.62
N SER A 182 7.36 10.42 -8.92
CA SER A 182 8.53 9.69 -8.44
C SER A 182 8.74 8.37 -9.19
N LYS A 183 9.97 7.87 -9.17
CA LYS A 183 10.37 6.62 -9.81
C LYS A 183 10.91 5.64 -8.78
N ILE A 184 10.40 4.41 -8.75
CA ILE A 184 10.83 3.40 -7.78
C ILE A 184 11.14 2.08 -8.46
N VAL A 185 12.34 1.55 -8.21
CA VAL A 185 12.87 0.40 -8.94
C VAL A 185 13.58 -0.57 -8.02
N GLY A 186 13.20 -1.85 -8.13
CA GLY A 186 13.99 -2.93 -7.57
C GLY A 186 13.93 -3.05 -6.05
N THR A 187 12.75 -3.05 -5.45
CA THR A 187 12.58 -3.34 -4.02
C THR A 187 12.20 -4.80 -3.78
N ARG A 188 12.72 -5.41 -2.72
CA ARG A 188 12.38 -6.79 -2.33
C ARG A 188 11.07 -6.91 -1.53
N ASP A 189 10.44 -5.78 -1.26
CA ASP A 189 9.10 -5.67 -0.70
C ASP A 189 8.28 -4.72 -1.59
N ALA A 190 7.93 -3.51 -1.14
CA ALA A 190 7.14 -2.56 -1.93
C ALA A 190 7.93 -1.33 -2.46
N GLY A 191 7.64 -0.93 -3.69
CA GLY A 191 8.20 0.27 -4.29
C GLY A 191 7.76 1.51 -3.51
N VAL A 192 6.47 1.82 -3.59
CA VAL A 192 5.84 2.78 -2.66
C VAL A 192 5.08 2.00 -1.61
N TYR A 193 5.48 2.14 -0.34
CA TYR A 193 4.77 1.58 0.80
C TYR A 193 4.19 2.72 1.63
N VAL A 194 2.87 2.73 1.84
CA VAL A 194 2.22 3.63 2.78
C VAL A 194 1.48 2.80 3.83
N GLY A 195 2.03 2.75 5.04
CA GLY A 195 1.52 1.90 6.12
C GLY A 195 0.93 2.67 7.27
N GLN A 196 -0.12 2.14 7.89
CA GLN A 196 -0.68 2.64 9.15
C GLN A 196 -0.94 4.16 9.11
N SER A 197 -1.38 4.67 7.97
CA SER A 197 -1.46 6.11 7.69
C SER A 197 -2.88 6.52 7.28
N GLU A 198 -3.16 7.82 7.37
CA GLU A 198 -4.45 8.39 7.01
C GLU A 198 -4.27 9.53 6.02
N ASN A 199 -5.22 9.67 5.10
CA ASN A 199 -5.23 10.73 4.09
C ASN A 199 -3.97 10.61 3.22
N ILE A 200 -4.08 9.81 2.16
CA ILE A 200 -2.96 9.38 1.32
C ILE A 200 -3.26 9.67 -0.15
N ARG A 201 -2.26 10.21 -0.86
CA ARG A 201 -2.27 10.41 -2.31
C ARG A 201 -1.00 9.85 -2.92
N VAL A 202 -1.13 8.79 -3.73
CA VAL A 202 -0.03 8.22 -4.52
C VAL A 202 -0.35 8.44 -5.99
N GLN A 203 0.31 9.39 -6.64
CA GLN A 203 -0.05 9.76 -8.01
C GLN A 203 1.11 10.07 -8.94
N LYS A 204 0.97 9.73 -10.23
CA LYS A 204 1.97 10.05 -11.27
C LYS A 204 3.35 9.47 -10.99
N ASN A 205 3.41 8.29 -10.37
CA ASN A 205 4.65 7.58 -10.13
C ASN A 205 4.85 6.47 -11.18
N GLU A 206 6.11 6.12 -11.43
CA GLU A 206 6.51 4.93 -12.18
C GLU A 206 7.14 3.93 -11.19
N ALA A 207 6.57 2.72 -11.06
CA ALA A 207 7.07 1.70 -10.15
C ALA A 207 7.20 0.35 -10.84
N TYR A 208 8.42 -0.18 -10.92
CA TYR A 208 8.69 -1.44 -11.62
C TYR A 208 9.84 -2.27 -11.03
N LEU A 209 9.84 -3.56 -11.34
CA LEU A 209 10.80 -4.56 -10.82
C LEU A 209 10.79 -4.68 -9.29
N ASN A 210 9.71 -4.28 -8.64
CA ASN A 210 9.50 -4.46 -7.20
C ASN A 210 8.72 -5.75 -6.94
N VAL A 211 8.64 -6.21 -5.69
CA VAL A 211 7.64 -7.25 -5.35
C VAL A 211 6.25 -6.64 -5.44
N ALA A 212 5.95 -5.62 -4.64
CA ALA A 212 4.75 -4.80 -4.81
C ALA A 212 5.12 -3.47 -5.50
N GLY A 213 4.40 -3.06 -6.55
CA GLY A 213 4.59 -1.73 -7.13
C GLY A 213 4.19 -0.64 -6.13
N VAL A 214 2.95 -0.71 -5.64
CA VAL A 214 2.41 0.15 -4.58
C VAL A 214 1.73 -0.73 -3.54
N GLU A 215 1.96 -0.45 -2.26
CA GLU A 215 1.26 -1.07 -1.14
C GLU A 215 0.67 -0.01 -0.21
N ILE A 216 -0.64 -0.12 0.02
CA ILE A 216 -1.38 0.62 1.03
C ILE A 216 -1.73 -0.37 2.14
N GLU A 217 -0.97 -0.35 3.24
CA GLU A 217 -1.13 -1.30 4.33
C GLU A 217 -1.81 -0.64 5.54
N ASN A 218 -2.86 -1.26 6.09
CA ASN A 218 -3.51 -0.86 7.34
C ASN A 218 -3.78 0.65 7.38
N SER A 219 -4.29 1.23 6.29
CA SER A 219 -4.41 2.68 6.13
C SER A 219 -5.83 3.09 5.77
N ASP A 220 -6.19 4.33 6.07
CA ASP A 220 -7.52 4.88 5.78
C ASP A 220 -7.44 6.08 4.84
N ASN A 221 -8.45 6.22 3.97
CA ASN A 221 -8.55 7.32 3.00
C ASN A 221 -7.32 7.41 2.08
N ALA A 222 -7.22 6.49 1.13
CA ALA A 222 -6.11 6.44 0.17
C ALA A 222 -6.59 6.56 -1.28
N ILE A 223 -5.97 7.46 -2.04
CA ILE A 223 -6.19 7.56 -3.49
C ILE A 223 -4.88 7.24 -4.22
N VAL A 224 -4.91 6.20 -5.04
CA VAL A 224 -3.80 5.74 -5.88
C VAL A 224 -4.19 5.94 -7.34
N GLU A 225 -3.62 6.94 -8.01
CA GLU A 225 -4.03 7.25 -9.38
C GLU A 225 -2.98 7.76 -10.36
N ASN A 226 -3.28 7.62 -11.65
CA ASN A 226 -2.41 8.11 -12.73
C ASN A 226 -0.97 7.59 -12.61
N ASN A 227 -0.76 6.42 -11.99
CA ASN A 227 0.54 5.79 -11.89
C ASN A 227 0.76 4.83 -13.06
N ASP A 228 2.03 4.62 -13.39
CA ASP A 228 2.53 3.62 -14.33
C ASP A 228 3.17 2.49 -13.51
N ILE A 229 2.44 1.37 -13.36
CA ILE A 229 2.80 0.28 -12.44
C ILE A 229 3.01 -0.99 -13.23
N HIS A 230 4.27 -1.38 -13.42
CA HIS A 230 4.58 -2.46 -14.34
C HIS A 230 5.75 -3.35 -13.96
N ASP A 231 5.80 -4.56 -14.52
CA ASP A 231 6.93 -5.47 -14.35
C ASP A 231 7.29 -5.77 -12.88
N ASN A 232 6.35 -5.59 -11.93
CA ASN A 232 6.47 -6.00 -10.53
C ASN A 232 6.00 -7.45 -10.35
N THR A 233 6.03 -7.98 -9.12
CA THR A 233 5.38 -9.27 -8.81
C THR A 233 3.86 -9.12 -8.70
N GLY A 234 3.41 -8.13 -7.92
CA GLY A 234 2.06 -7.63 -7.87
C GLY A 234 2.04 -6.13 -8.14
N GLY A 235 1.00 -5.64 -8.80
CA GLY A 235 0.88 -4.22 -9.15
C GLY A 235 0.60 -3.35 -7.92
N ILE A 236 -0.68 -3.24 -7.55
CA ILE A 236 -1.17 -2.42 -6.43
C ILE A 236 -1.80 -3.32 -5.38
N LEU A 237 -1.32 -3.21 -4.15
CA LEU A 237 -1.78 -3.98 -2.99
C LEU A 237 -2.52 -3.06 -2.01
N VAL A 238 -3.73 -3.44 -1.61
CA VAL A 238 -4.53 -2.76 -0.58
C VAL A 238 -4.76 -3.75 0.55
N PHE A 239 -3.91 -3.68 1.57
CA PHE A 239 -3.77 -4.73 2.57
C PHE A 239 -4.22 -4.23 3.94
N SER A 240 -4.88 -5.09 4.70
CA SER A 240 -4.94 -5.03 6.15
C SER A 240 -4.28 -6.29 6.67
N LEU A 241 -3.31 -6.15 7.57
CA LEU A 241 -2.54 -7.24 8.14
C LEU A 241 -2.70 -7.26 9.66
N PRO A 242 -2.56 -8.44 10.29
CA PRO A 242 -2.61 -8.56 11.74
C PRO A 242 -1.37 -7.92 12.37
N GLY A 243 -1.56 -7.14 13.42
CA GLY A 243 -0.46 -6.53 14.15
C GLY A 243 -0.94 -5.89 15.44
N THR A 244 -0.60 -6.48 16.58
CA THR A 244 -1.13 -6.06 17.89
C THR A 244 -0.79 -4.61 18.24
N ALA A 245 0.32 -4.08 17.71
CA ALA A 245 0.77 -2.71 17.89
C ALA A 245 0.21 -1.69 16.87
N TYR A 246 -0.54 -2.14 15.85
CA TYR A 246 -1.07 -1.25 14.81
C TYR A 246 -2.17 -0.34 15.37
N VAL A 247 -2.08 0.95 15.07
CA VAL A 247 -3.11 1.94 15.44
C VAL A 247 -4.34 1.74 14.56
N ILE A 248 -4.13 1.64 13.25
CA ILE A 248 -5.18 1.33 12.28
C ILE A 248 -5.17 -0.18 12.05
N LYS A 249 -6.13 -0.87 12.66
CA LYS A 249 -6.24 -2.35 12.59
C LYS A 249 -6.81 -2.85 11.27
N LYS A 250 -7.68 -2.02 10.68
CA LYS A 250 -8.43 -2.32 9.47
C LYS A 250 -8.28 -1.13 8.53
N GLY A 251 -7.63 -1.37 7.41
CA GLY A 251 -7.55 -0.39 6.34
C GLY A 251 -8.90 -0.28 5.63
N ALA A 252 -9.26 0.94 5.24
CA ALA A 252 -10.54 1.23 4.61
C ALA A 252 -10.42 2.39 3.61
N ASN A 253 -11.44 2.52 2.76
CA ASN A 253 -11.65 3.70 1.91
C ASN A 253 -10.46 3.95 0.98
N ALA A 254 -10.11 2.93 0.19
CA ALA A 254 -9.08 3.02 -0.85
C ALA A 254 -9.72 3.18 -2.23
N LYS A 255 -9.15 4.04 -3.07
CA LYS A 255 -9.56 4.23 -4.46
C LYS A 255 -8.37 4.11 -5.39
N VAL A 256 -8.39 3.07 -6.21
CA VAL A 256 -7.39 2.76 -7.22
C VAL A 256 -7.98 3.14 -8.57
N GLN A 257 -7.52 4.26 -9.13
CA GLN A 257 -8.15 4.82 -10.33
C GLN A 257 -7.19 5.31 -11.40
N ASN A 258 -7.59 5.28 -12.68
CA ASN A 258 -6.85 5.89 -13.77
C ASN A 258 -5.36 5.48 -13.86
N ASN A 259 -5.00 4.30 -13.34
CA ASN A 259 -3.63 3.80 -13.42
C ASN A 259 -3.46 2.98 -14.71
N HIS A 260 -2.22 2.92 -15.21
CA HIS A 260 -1.80 1.92 -16.18
C HIS A 260 -1.05 0.82 -15.42
N ILE A 261 -1.64 -0.39 -15.37
CA ILE A 261 -1.14 -1.49 -14.55
C ILE A 261 -0.88 -2.69 -15.45
N TYR A 262 0.39 -2.98 -15.75
CA TYR A 262 0.69 -3.99 -16.77
C TYR A 262 1.91 -4.86 -16.52
N ARG A 263 1.89 -6.08 -17.06
CA ARG A 263 3.03 -7.00 -17.02
C ARG A 263 3.61 -7.24 -15.62
N ASN A 264 2.79 -7.14 -14.57
CA ASN A 264 3.24 -7.38 -13.20
C ASN A 264 3.39 -8.89 -12.95
N ASN A 265 4.37 -9.49 -13.63
CA ASN A 265 4.58 -10.92 -13.83
C ASN A 265 5.95 -11.41 -13.33
N THR A 266 6.72 -10.52 -12.70
CA THR A 266 8.05 -10.80 -12.15
C THR A 266 7.88 -11.79 -10.98
N PRO A 267 8.76 -12.79 -10.84
CA PRO A 267 8.72 -13.67 -9.67
C PRO A 267 8.96 -12.88 -8.37
N VAL A 268 8.39 -13.37 -7.27
CA VAL A 268 8.73 -12.86 -5.92
C VAL A 268 10.25 -12.91 -5.75
N ALA A 269 10.84 -11.81 -5.25
CA ALA A 269 12.28 -11.75 -5.00
C ALA A 269 12.70 -12.87 -4.04
N ALA A 270 13.83 -13.53 -4.32
CA ALA A 270 14.26 -14.72 -3.56
C ALA A 270 14.53 -14.44 -2.07
N ASN A 271 14.83 -13.19 -1.73
CA ASN A 271 15.06 -12.70 -0.38
C ASN A 271 13.92 -11.80 0.15
N ALA A 272 12.76 -11.81 -0.50
CA ALA A 272 11.54 -11.21 0.03
C ALA A 272 11.15 -11.90 1.35
N THR A 273 10.52 -11.14 2.23
CA THR A 273 10.11 -11.61 3.56
C THR A 273 8.72 -11.09 3.88
N GLY A 274 8.05 -11.67 4.88
CA GLY A 274 6.73 -11.19 5.30
C GLY A 274 5.60 -11.61 4.35
N TYR A 275 4.48 -10.90 4.43
CA TYR A 275 3.23 -11.29 3.79
C TYR A 275 3.23 -11.10 2.27
N VAL A 276 4.06 -10.19 1.76
CA VAL A 276 4.20 -9.94 0.30
C VAL A 276 4.63 -11.19 -0.45
N THR A 277 5.30 -12.14 0.22
CA THR A 277 5.72 -13.43 -0.37
C THR A 277 4.55 -14.32 -0.80
N ALA A 278 3.36 -14.09 -0.26
CA ALA A 278 2.15 -14.81 -0.62
C ALA A 278 1.43 -14.23 -1.85
N VAL A 279 1.85 -13.06 -2.35
CA VAL A 279 1.25 -12.42 -3.54
C VAL A 279 1.49 -13.31 -4.76
N PRO A 280 0.44 -13.80 -5.43
CA PRO A 280 0.61 -14.55 -6.67
C PRO A 280 1.22 -13.64 -7.76
N PRO A 281 2.40 -13.98 -8.32
CA PRO A 281 2.95 -13.24 -9.46
C PRO A 281 1.93 -13.15 -10.59
N GLY A 282 1.78 -11.98 -11.22
CA GLY A 282 0.73 -11.78 -12.23
C GLY A 282 -0.59 -11.30 -11.66
N THR A 283 -0.58 -10.62 -10.52
CA THR A 283 -1.78 -9.99 -9.94
C THR A 283 -1.71 -8.47 -10.12
N ALA A 284 -2.69 -7.87 -10.80
CA ALA A 284 -2.67 -6.43 -11.05
C ALA A 284 -3.04 -5.62 -9.81
N VAL A 285 -4.23 -5.88 -9.24
CA VAL A 285 -4.70 -5.27 -7.99
C VAL A 285 -5.13 -6.37 -7.03
N MET A 286 -4.61 -6.33 -5.80
CA MET A 286 -4.95 -7.29 -4.76
C MET A 286 -5.48 -6.56 -3.52
N VAL A 287 -6.67 -6.94 -3.08
CA VAL A 287 -7.30 -6.44 -1.85
C VAL A 287 -7.27 -7.57 -0.83
N LEU A 288 -6.52 -7.37 0.26
CA LEU A 288 -6.37 -8.34 1.33
C LEU A 288 -7.00 -7.79 2.61
N ALA A 289 -8.12 -8.37 3.00
CA ALA A 289 -8.82 -8.08 4.25
C ALA A 289 -9.09 -6.58 4.52
N ALA A 290 -9.16 -5.75 3.47
CA ALA A 290 -9.46 -4.34 3.58
C ALA A 290 -10.93 -4.07 3.26
N ASP A 291 -11.42 -2.91 3.70
CA ASP A 291 -12.80 -2.48 3.49
C ASP A 291 -12.89 -1.34 2.46
N ASN A 292 -14.06 -1.22 1.82
CA ASN A 292 -14.44 -0.08 0.99
C ASN A 292 -13.38 0.28 -0.06
N THR A 293 -13.01 -0.70 -0.90
CA THR A 293 -12.02 -0.51 -1.96
C THR A 293 -12.70 -0.33 -3.32
N GLU A 294 -12.52 0.82 -3.94
CA GLU A 294 -13.01 1.12 -5.30
C GLU A 294 -11.86 0.99 -6.31
N ILE A 295 -12.06 0.25 -7.39
CA ILE A 295 -11.08 0.02 -8.46
C ILE A 295 -11.74 0.39 -9.78
N LEU A 296 -11.41 1.55 -10.34
CA LEU A 296 -12.15 2.10 -11.48
C LEU A 296 -11.31 2.82 -12.52
N ASN A 297 -11.74 2.78 -13.78
CA ASN A 297 -11.10 3.50 -14.89
C ASN A 297 -9.60 3.19 -15.07
N ASN A 298 -9.13 2.02 -14.61
CA ASN A 298 -7.75 1.61 -14.83
C ASN A 298 -7.61 0.92 -16.20
N LEU A 299 -6.44 1.07 -16.81
CA LEU A 299 -6.00 0.22 -17.93
C LEU A 299 -5.15 -0.92 -17.35
N ILE A 300 -5.66 -2.14 -17.43
CA ILE A 300 -5.04 -3.33 -16.84
C ILE A 300 -4.73 -4.34 -17.95
N GLU A 301 -3.46 -4.69 -18.14
CA GLU A 301 -3.08 -5.57 -19.24
C GLU A 301 -1.92 -6.52 -18.91
N ASP A 302 -1.99 -7.73 -19.47
CA ASP A 302 -0.90 -8.71 -19.45
C ASP A 302 -0.50 -9.17 -18.03
N HIS A 303 -1.42 -9.87 -17.37
CA HIS A 303 -1.23 -10.40 -16.01
C HIS A 303 -1.38 -11.92 -15.98
N LYS A 304 -0.36 -12.62 -15.52
CA LYS A 304 -0.32 -14.08 -15.50
C LYS A 304 -1.45 -14.73 -14.69
N THR A 305 -1.83 -14.14 -13.55
CA THR A 305 -2.77 -14.73 -12.58
C THR A 305 -4.16 -14.13 -12.65
N THR A 306 -4.32 -12.83 -12.38
CA THR A 306 -5.63 -12.17 -12.38
C THR A 306 -5.47 -10.65 -12.36
N SER A 307 -6.50 -9.93 -12.76
CA SER A 307 -6.50 -8.47 -12.74
C SER A 307 -6.93 -7.94 -11.37
N ILE A 308 -7.95 -8.53 -10.77
CA ILE A 308 -8.47 -8.15 -9.46
C ILE A 308 -8.53 -9.42 -8.59
N LEU A 309 -7.88 -9.36 -7.43
CA LEU A 309 -7.90 -10.44 -6.44
C LEU A 309 -8.39 -9.90 -5.09
N ALA A 310 -9.61 -10.23 -4.70
CA ALA A 310 -10.16 -9.90 -3.39
C ALA A 310 -10.09 -11.13 -2.48
N ILE A 311 -9.33 -11.05 -1.39
CA ILE A 311 -9.18 -12.17 -0.47
C ILE A 311 -9.24 -11.72 0.99
N SER A 312 -9.83 -12.55 1.81
CA SER A 312 -9.75 -12.50 3.26
C SER A 312 -8.38 -13.05 3.70
N PHE A 313 -7.88 -12.59 4.84
CA PHE A 313 -6.60 -13.03 5.39
C PHE A 313 -6.54 -14.53 5.66
N GLN A 314 -7.67 -15.17 5.99
CA GLN A 314 -7.69 -16.61 6.19
C GLN A 314 -7.35 -17.41 4.92
N ALA A 315 -7.49 -16.82 3.73
CA ALA A 315 -7.11 -17.46 2.46
C ALA A 315 -5.58 -17.65 2.35
N THR A 316 -4.78 -16.86 3.07
CA THR A 316 -3.32 -16.97 3.08
C THR A 316 -2.82 -18.23 3.78
N GLY A 317 -3.64 -18.84 4.64
CA GLY A 317 -3.23 -19.95 5.52
C GLY A 317 -2.25 -19.56 6.63
N ILE A 318 -1.88 -18.28 6.74
CA ILE A 318 -0.94 -17.80 7.75
C ILE A 318 -1.67 -17.63 9.09
N ALA A 319 -1.11 -18.21 10.15
CA ALA A 319 -1.64 -18.07 11.49
C ALA A 319 -1.41 -16.64 12.02
N PHE A 320 -2.42 -16.10 12.71
CA PHE A 320 -2.33 -14.81 13.38
C PHE A 320 -2.85 -14.91 14.81
N ASN A 321 -2.38 -14.00 15.67
CA ASN A 321 -2.76 -13.95 17.09
C ASN A 321 -2.97 -12.50 17.54
N ASP A 322 -3.83 -11.78 16.80
CA ASP A 322 -4.33 -10.47 17.20
C ASP A 322 -5.86 -10.58 17.40
N PRO A 323 -6.36 -10.48 18.64
CA PRO A 323 -7.78 -10.65 18.93
C PRO A 323 -8.66 -9.50 18.41
N LEU A 324 -8.05 -8.38 18.02
CA LEU A 324 -8.76 -7.22 17.46
C LEU A 324 -8.67 -7.16 15.93
N TYR A 325 -7.95 -8.10 15.31
CA TYR A 325 -7.84 -8.15 13.87
C TYR A 325 -9.08 -8.76 13.24
N GLU A 326 -9.62 -8.07 12.24
CA GLU A 326 -10.78 -8.50 11.47
C GLU A 326 -10.30 -8.97 10.09
N PRO A 327 -10.33 -10.30 9.82
CA PRO A 327 -9.57 -10.89 8.74
C PRO A 327 -10.32 -10.94 7.40
N TYR A 328 -11.53 -10.40 7.29
CA TYR A 328 -12.37 -10.53 6.09
C TYR A 328 -12.17 -9.39 5.11
N VAL A 329 -12.45 -9.62 3.83
CA VAL A 329 -12.53 -8.54 2.84
C VAL A 329 -13.98 -8.08 2.70
N HIS A 330 -14.22 -6.77 2.69
CA HIS A 330 -15.57 -6.22 2.52
C HIS A 330 -15.60 -5.10 1.48
N SER A 331 -16.74 -4.99 0.80
CA SER A 331 -17.10 -3.79 0.03
C SER A 331 -16.06 -3.44 -1.04
N VAL A 332 -15.73 -4.41 -1.90
CA VAL A 332 -14.82 -4.21 -3.02
C VAL A 332 -15.64 -3.98 -4.28
N TYR A 333 -15.42 -2.88 -4.97
CA TYR A 333 -16.10 -2.58 -6.22
C TYR A 333 -15.10 -2.29 -7.33
N ALA A 334 -15.04 -3.18 -8.33
CA ALA A 334 -14.23 -3.00 -9.52
C ALA A 334 -15.11 -2.85 -10.77
N HIS A 335 -15.10 -1.67 -11.37
CA HIS A 335 -15.97 -1.29 -12.49
C HIS A 335 -15.29 -0.30 -13.43
N ASP A 336 -15.77 -0.19 -14.68
CA ASP A 336 -15.26 0.74 -15.69
C ASP A 336 -13.75 0.61 -15.98
N ASN A 337 -13.11 -0.50 -15.61
CA ASN A 337 -11.73 -0.78 -15.99
C ASN A 337 -11.70 -1.34 -17.42
N THR A 338 -10.62 -1.09 -18.14
CA THR A 338 -10.31 -1.79 -19.40
C THR A 338 -9.28 -2.86 -19.12
N ILE A 339 -9.66 -4.12 -19.28
CA ILE A 339 -8.86 -5.27 -18.88
C ILE A 339 -8.58 -6.17 -20.08
N SER A 340 -7.31 -6.53 -20.27
CA SER A 340 -6.90 -7.44 -21.34
C SER A 340 -5.82 -8.43 -20.93
N LYS A 341 -5.75 -9.59 -21.59
CA LYS A 341 -4.69 -10.61 -21.44
C LYS A 341 -4.39 -10.94 -19.97
N SER A 342 -5.37 -11.44 -19.23
CA SER A 342 -5.21 -11.78 -17.82
C SER A 342 -5.50 -13.25 -17.56
N GLY A 343 -4.83 -13.84 -16.57
CA GLY A 343 -5.13 -15.17 -16.04
C GLY A 343 -4.65 -16.33 -16.90
N TYR A 344 -3.76 -16.10 -17.87
CA TYR A 344 -3.32 -17.09 -18.84
C TYR A 344 -2.25 -18.06 -18.32
N ALA A 345 -1.54 -17.73 -17.23
CA ALA A 345 -0.50 -18.58 -16.64
C ALA A 345 -0.37 -18.33 -15.14
N PRO A 346 -1.39 -18.71 -14.33
CA PRO A 346 -1.44 -18.35 -12.92
C PRO A 346 -0.21 -18.78 -12.12
N GLY A 347 0.20 -17.93 -11.17
CA GLY A 347 1.36 -18.07 -10.31
C GLY A 347 1.00 -18.28 -8.83
N GLY A 348 2.02 -18.41 -7.97
CA GLY A 348 1.85 -18.51 -6.52
C GLY A 348 0.96 -19.69 -6.11
N ALA A 349 0.00 -19.44 -5.22
CA ALA A 349 -0.97 -20.45 -4.77
C ALA A 349 -1.76 -21.11 -5.92
N PHE A 350 -2.00 -20.38 -7.02
CA PHE A 350 -2.68 -20.90 -8.22
C PHE A 350 -1.80 -21.85 -9.06
N ALA A 351 -0.48 -21.81 -8.87
CA ALA A 351 0.48 -22.69 -9.53
C ALA A 351 0.96 -23.85 -8.64
N ASP A 352 0.65 -23.83 -7.35
CA ASP A 352 1.14 -24.84 -6.40
C ASP A 352 0.31 -26.14 -6.48
N PRO A 353 0.92 -27.30 -6.80
CA PRO A 353 0.24 -28.59 -6.89
C PRO A 353 -0.43 -29.05 -5.59
N ASN A 354 -0.03 -28.51 -4.45
CA ASN A 354 -0.61 -28.81 -3.14
C ASN A 354 -1.68 -27.79 -2.72
N GLN A 355 -1.95 -26.78 -3.55
CA GLN A 355 -2.96 -25.75 -3.28
C GLN A 355 -3.98 -25.68 -4.43
N LEU A 356 -4.02 -24.58 -5.19
CA LEU A 356 -5.10 -24.32 -6.15
C LEU A 356 -4.79 -24.83 -7.56
N LYS A 357 -3.57 -25.30 -7.85
CA LYS A 357 -3.22 -25.78 -9.20
C LYS A 357 -4.16 -26.89 -9.71
N PRO A 358 -4.58 -27.90 -8.93
CA PRO A 358 -5.53 -28.90 -9.41
C PRO A 358 -6.88 -28.29 -9.83
N VAL A 359 -7.33 -27.23 -9.16
CA VAL A 359 -8.55 -26.49 -9.50
C VAL A 359 -8.36 -25.72 -10.80
N VAL A 360 -7.22 -25.03 -10.95
CA VAL A 360 -6.86 -24.31 -12.19
C VAL A 360 -6.76 -25.26 -13.38
N ASP A 361 -6.06 -26.38 -13.22
CA ASP A 361 -5.91 -27.40 -14.27
C ASP A 361 -7.26 -27.98 -14.70
N GLY A 362 -8.15 -28.26 -13.73
CA GLY A 362 -9.51 -28.74 -13.98
C GLY A 362 -10.35 -27.72 -14.77
N LEU A 363 -10.34 -26.45 -14.35
CA LEU A 363 -11.01 -25.36 -15.07
C LEU A 363 -10.47 -25.22 -16.49
N PHE A 364 -9.15 -25.23 -16.67
CA PHE A 364 -8.53 -25.08 -17.99
C PHE A 364 -8.85 -26.27 -18.91
N ALA A 365 -8.89 -27.50 -18.36
CA ALA A 365 -9.31 -28.68 -19.11
C ALA A 365 -10.79 -28.57 -19.55
N GLN A 366 -11.66 -28.02 -18.71
CA GLN A 366 -13.06 -27.75 -19.04
C GLN A 366 -13.19 -26.67 -20.11
N LEU A 367 -12.53 -25.52 -19.96
CA LEU A 367 -12.55 -24.45 -20.97
C LEU A 367 -12.05 -24.96 -22.33
N LYS A 368 -10.98 -25.76 -22.32
CA LYS A 368 -10.44 -26.41 -23.51
C LYS A 368 -11.44 -27.37 -24.17
N SER A 369 -12.23 -28.13 -23.41
CA SER A 369 -13.23 -29.04 -23.98
C SER A 369 -14.38 -28.30 -24.69
N PHE A 370 -14.62 -27.05 -24.30
CA PHE A 370 -15.58 -26.14 -24.96
C PHE A 370 -14.95 -25.20 -26.00
N ALA A 371 -13.68 -25.44 -26.39
CA ALA A 371 -12.91 -24.59 -27.30
C ALA A 371 -12.85 -23.10 -26.89
N GLN A 372 -12.80 -22.85 -25.58
CA GLN A 372 -12.72 -21.52 -24.99
C GLN A 372 -11.27 -21.15 -24.59
N PRO A 373 -10.94 -19.85 -24.45
CA PRO A 373 -9.66 -19.41 -23.89
C PRO A 373 -9.39 -20.04 -22.50
N GLN A 374 -8.18 -20.58 -22.33
CA GLN A 374 -7.71 -21.18 -21.09
C GLN A 374 -7.11 -20.09 -20.20
N GLN A 375 -7.96 -19.44 -19.41
CA GLN A 375 -7.55 -18.39 -18.49
C GLN A 375 -8.46 -18.33 -17.27
N LEU A 376 -7.96 -17.79 -16.16
CA LEU A 376 -8.79 -17.43 -15.01
C LEU A 376 -9.68 -16.21 -15.33
N ALA A 377 -10.70 -16.01 -14.50
CA ALA A 377 -11.48 -14.79 -14.54
C ALA A 377 -10.62 -13.56 -14.22
N TYR A 378 -11.02 -12.39 -14.73
CA TYR A 378 -10.34 -11.12 -14.46
C TYR A 378 -10.50 -10.67 -13.01
N GLY A 379 -11.66 -10.94 -12.40
CA GLY A 379 -11.91 -10.74 -10.98
C GLY A 379 -12.05 -12.07 -10.25
N ILE A 380 -11.32 -12.24 -9.15
CA ILE A 380 -11.40 -13.42 -8.30
C ILE A 380 -11.67 -12.98 -6.87
N TRP A 381 -12.68 -13.60 -6.25
CA TRP A 381 -12.94 -13.50 -4.82
C TRP A 381 -12.72 -14.86 -4.16
N ASP A 382 -12.13 -14.88 -2.96
CA ASP A 382 -11.96 -16.12 -2.19
C ASP A 382 -13.29 -16.79 -1.78
N GLY A 383 -14.39 -16.04 -1.77
CA GLY A 383 -15.71 -16.53 -1.42
C GLY A 383 -15.94 -16.73 0.08
N ILE A 384 -15.00 -16.28 0.94
CA ILE A 384 -15.11 -16.34 2.40
C ILE A 384 -15.97 -15.16 2.87
N VAL A 385 -17.01 -15.45 3.65
CA VAL A 385 -17.97 -14.46 4.14
C VAL A 385 -17.77 -14.23 5.63
N ASP A 386 -17.77 -12.96 6.06
CA ASP A 386 -17.90 -12.61 7.47
C ASP A 386 -19.32 -12.93 7.98
N THR A 387 -19.43 -13.97 8.80
CA THR A 387 -20.70 -14.33 9.43
C THR A 387 -20.83 -13.62 10.78
N ASP A 388 -21.81 -12.73 10.89
CA ASP A 388 -22.19 -12.00 12.10
C ASP A 388 -22.29 -12.91 13.35
N PRO A 389 -21.41 -12.75 14.36
CA PRO A 389 -21.45 -13.56 15.58
C PRO A 389 -22.76 -13.41 16.37
N SER A 390 -23.49 -12.29 16.19
CA SER A 390 -24.70 -11.95 16.95
C SER A 390 -26.00 -12.54 16.38
N LYS A 391 -25.98 -13.12 15.17
CA LYS A 391 -27.19 -13.61 14.47
C LYS A 391 -27.34 -15.13 14.39
N GLY A 392 -26.52 -15.88 15.11
CA GLY A 392 -26.62 -17.34 15.17
C GLY A 392 -26.13 -18.02 13.89
N SER A 393 -25.79 -19.30 14.03
CA SER A 393 -25.16 -20.16 13.03
C SER A 393 -26.06 -20.41 11.80
N GLY A 394 -26.16 -19.43 10.91
CA GLY A 394 -26.51 -19.67 9.52
C GLY A 394 -25.25 -19.99 8.72
N THR A 395 -24.69 -21.19 8.93
CA THR A 395 -23.63 -21.87 8.14
C THR A 395 -22.54 -20.99 7.51
N ALA A 396 -21.30 -20.94 7.97
CA ALA A 396 -20.65 -21.58 9.10
C ALA A 396 -19.35 -20.82 9.40
N SER A 397 -18.84 -20.95 10.62
CA SER A 397 -17.52 -20.50 11.07
C SER A 397 -16.34 -21.12 10.29
N ASP A 398 -16.61 -21.89 9.25
CA ASP A 398 -15.66 -22.47 8.31
C ASP A 398 -15.65 -21.75 6.95
N GLY A 399 -16.49 -20.74 6.70
CA GLY A 399 -16.58 -20.01 5.44
C GLY A 399 -17.30 -20.75 4.30
N SER A 400 -18.10 -21.77 4.60
CA SER A 400 -19.02 -22.37 3.62
C SER A 400 -20.23 -21.46 3.37
N GLY A 401 -20.12 -20.58 2.37
CA GLY A 401 -21.28 -20.02 1.65
C GLY A 401 -22.34 -19.30 2.49
N GLY A 402 -21.95 -18.70 3.62
CA GLY A 402 -22.85 -17.92 4.47
C GLY A 402 -23.56 -16.78 3.72
N VAL A 403 -24.62 -16.24 4.33
CA VAL A 403 -25.39 -15.14 3.73
C VAL A 403 -24.51 -13.89 3.67
N LEU A 404 -24.00 -13.58 2.48
CA LEU A 404 -23.28 -12.35 2.19
C LEU A 404 -24.21 -11.15 2.40
N LYS A 405 -23.83 -10.26 3.32
CA LYS A 405 -24.57 -9.02 3.52
C LYS A 405 -24.36 -8.11 2.30
N PRO A 406 -25.41 -7.47 1.76
CA PRO A 406 -25.27 -6.59 0.59
C PRO A 406 -24.21 -5.51 0.77
N GLU A 407 -24.09 -4.95 1.97
CA GLU A 407 -23.09 -3.93 2.31
C GLU A 407 -21.63 -4.44 2.30
N PHE A 408 -21.40 -5.75 2.34
CA PHE A 408 -20.08 -6.37 2.34
C PHE A 408 -19.71 -6.99 0.99
N ALA A 409 -20.52 -6.76 -0.04
CA ALA A 409 -20.37 -7.47 -1.30
C ALA A 409 -19.00 -7.21 -1.97
N VAL A 410 -18.58 -8.17 -2.77
CA VAL A 410 -17.45 -8.04 -3.69
C VAL A 410 -18.01 -8.02 -5.10
N CYS A 411 -18.03 -6.86 -5.73
CA CYS A 411 -18.61 -6.64 -7.04
C CYS A 411 -17.48 -6.37 -8.05
N VAL A 412 -17.31 -7.28 -9.02
CA VAL A 412 -16.47 -7.03 -10.19
C VAL A 412 -17.40 -7.07 -11.38
N LYS A 413 -17.82 -5.89 -11.83
CA LYS A 413 -18.86 -5.76 -12.85
C LYS A 413 -18.75 -4.45 -13.62
N GLY A 414 -19.10 -4.47 -14.90
CA GLY A 414 -19.11 -3.28 -15.76
C GLY A 414 -17.72 -2.93 -16.27
N ASN A 415 -16.84 -3.92 -16.39
CA ASN A 415 -15.52 -3.73 -16.96
C ASN A 415 -15.54 -4.01 -18.47
N THR A 416 -14.68 -3.35 -19.22
CA THR A 416 -14.45 -3.64 -20.65
C THR A 416 -13.36 -4.70 -20.76
N LEU A 417 -13.69 -5.84 -21.37
CA LEU A 417 -12.82 -7.04 -21.41
C LEU A 417 -12.42 -7.39 -22.85
N ASP A 418 -11.22 -7.92 -23.07
CA ASP A 418 -10.77 -8.40 -24.38
C ASP A 418 -11.32 -9.79 -24.77
N THR A 419 -11.78 -10.56 -23.78
CA THR A 419 -12.35 -11.90 -24.01
C THR A 419 -13.87 -11.83 -24.15
N PRO A 420 -14.47 -12.46 -25.18
CA PRO A 420 -15.89 -12.36 -25.45
C PRO A 420 -16.76 -12.94 -24.34
N PHE A 421 -17.82 -12.21 -24.02
CA PHE A 421 -18.97 -12.69 -23.25
C PHE A 421 -19.90 -13.49 -24.16
N ILE A 422 -20.28 -14.69 -23.73
CA ILE A 422 -21.33 -15.48 -24.38
C ILE A 422 -22.56 -15.45 -23.46
N ASP A 423 -23.59 -14.74 -23.90
CA ASP A 423 -24.79 -14.51 -23.09
C ASP A 423 -25.41 -15.82 -22.59
N GLY A 424 -25.71 -15.85 -21.29
CA GLY A 424 -26.22 -17.03 -20.60
C GLY A 424 -25.29 -18.25 -20.53
N LEU A 425 -24.06 -18.18 -21.05
CA LEU A 425 -23.14 -19.31 -21.13
C LEU A 425 -21.79 -19.08 -20.45
N LEU A 426 -21.11 -17.97 -20.74
CA LEU A 426 -19.74 -17.73 -20.31
C LEU A 426 -19.40 -16.24 -20.16
N SER A 427 -18.75 -15.90 -19.06
CA SER A 427 -18.17 -14.60 -18.75
C SER A 427 -16.87 -14.81 -18.01
N TYR A 428 -15.82 -14.13 -18.46
CA TYR A 428 -14.54 -14.11 -17.77
C TYR A 428 -14.46 -13.01 -16.71
N GLU A 429 -15.54 -12.25 -16.50
CA GLU A 429 -15.51 -11.07 -15.63
C GLU A 429 -15.20 -11.41 -14.16
N SER A 430 -15.83 -12.45 -13.62
CA SER A 430 -15.67 -12.80 -12.20
C SER A 430 -15.71 -14.30 -11.91
N MET A 431 -15.02 -14.70 -10.84
CA MET A 431 -15.03 -16.04 -10.27
C MET A 431 -15.08 -15.95 -8.74
N ASP A 432 -16.01 -16.70 -8.16
CA ASP A 432 -16.09 -16.91 -6.72
C ASP A 432 -15.53 -18.29 -6.41
N LEU A 433 -14.39 -18.33 -5.71
CA LEU A 433 -13.70 -19.57 -5.43
C LEU A 433 -14.48 -20.48 -4.48
N ASN A 434 -15.29 -19.93 -3.56
CA ASN A 434 -15.77 -20.68 -2.39
C ASN A 434 -14.62 -21.50 -1.77
N LEU A 435 -13.51 -20.82 -1.48
CA LEU A 435 -12.21 -21.42 -1.17
C LEU A 435 -12.31 -22.46 -0.04
N ARG A 436 -13.12 -22.19 0.98
CA ARG A 436 -13.36 -23.11 2.10
C ARG A 436 -14.14 -24.35 1.69
N GLY A 437 -15.13 -24.19 0.82
CA GLY A 437 -15.85 -25.31 0.21
C GLY A 437 -14.90 -26.20 -0.58
N LEU A 438 -14.03 -25.61 -1.39
CA LEU A 438 -13.01 -26.33 -2.16
C LEU A 438 -12.02 -27.08 -1.25
N LEU A 439 -11.45 -26.41 -0.26
CA LEU A 439 -10.43 -27.00 0.63
C LEU A 439 -10.99 -28.11 1.53
N SER A 440 -12.28 -28.04 1.88
CA SER A 440 -12.96 -29.09 2.67
C SER A 440 -13.50 -30.24 1.80
N GLY A 441 -13.45 -30.12 0.47
CA GLY A 441 -14.07 -31.07 -0.45
C GLY A 441 -15.60 -31.02 -0.45
N SER A 442 -16.21 -30.02 0.20
CA SER A 442 -17.67 -29.82 0.20
C SER A 442 -18.18 -29.09 -1.05
N ALA A 443 -17.28 -28.51 -1.85
CA ALA A 443 -17.55 -27.97 -3.18
C ALA A 443 -16.58 -28.59 -4.20
N GLN A 444 -17.08 -28.90 -5.41
CA GLN A 444 -16.28 -29.55 -6.45
C GLN A 444 -15.72 -28.59 -7.50
N ALA A 445 -16.34 -27.42 -7.70
CA ALA A 445 -15.88 -26.43 -8.67
C ALA A 445 -16.15 -25.00 -8.17
N PRO A 446 -15.28 -24.01 -8.49
CA PRO A 446 -15.57 -22.60 -8.29
C PRO A 446 -16.87 -22.18 -8.98
N ASN A 447 -17.54 -21.18 -8.43
CA ASN A 447 -18.68 -20.56 -9.08
C ASN A 447 -18.19 -19.62 -10.19
N PHE A 448 -18.30 -20.10 -11.42
CA PHE A 448 -17.93 -19.43 -12.67
C PHE A 448 -18.93 -19.89 -13.74
N PRO A 449 -19.42 -19.03 -14.65
CA PRO A 449 -18.96 -17.66 -14.98
C PRO A 449 -19.80 -16.51 -14.42
N PHE A 450 -20.84 -16.81 -13.65
CA PHE A 450 -21.78 -15.82 -13.12
C PHE A 450 -22.01 -16.04 -11.64
N PRO A 451 -21.00 -15.83 -10.80
CA PRO A 451 -21.17 -15.99 -9.37
C PRO A 451 -22.24 -15.00 -8.88
N ALA A 452 -23.42 -15.52 -8.48
CA ALA A 452 -24.55 -14.69 -8.05
C ALA A 452 -24.18 -13.73 -6.91
N ARG A 453 -23.22 -14.12 -6.05
CA ARG A 453 -22.70 -13.31 -4.95
C ARG A 453 -21.88 -12.08 -5.40
N MET A 454 -21.35 -12.09 -6.62
CA MET A 454 -20.60 -10.96 -7.18
C MET A 454 -21.39 -10.19 -8.26
N ASN A 455 -22.62 -10.62 -8.57
CA ASN A 455 -23.52 -9.92 -9.48
C ASN A 455 -24.23 -8.77 -8.75
N CYS A 456 -23.49 -7.70 -8.48
CA CYS A 456 -23.93 -6.60 -7.64
C CYS A 456 -23.37 -5.25 -8.11
N THR A 457 -23.86 -4.18 -7.49
CA THR A 457 -23.36 -2.81 -7.61
C THR A 457 -23.25 -2.25 -6.20
N LEU A 458 -22.22 -1.46 -5.94
CA LEU A 458 -22.00 -0.83 -4.64
C LEU A 458 -22.00 0.69 -4.75
N SER A 459 -22.42 1.35 -3.68
CA SER A 459 -22.13 2.75 -3.41
C SER A 459 -21.16 2.78 -2.24
N LEU A 460 -19.90 3.07 -2.52
CA LEU A 460 -18.88 3.18 -1.49
C LEU A 460 -18.90 4.59 -0.88
N PRO A 461 -18.39 4.76 0.35
CA PRO A 461 -18.25 6.09 0.95
C PRO A 461 -17.45 7.02 0.04
N ALA A 462 -17.84 8.29 -0.03
CA ALA A 462 -17.03 9.30 -0.70
C ALA A 462 -15.70 9.45 0.04
N ILE A 463 -14.61 9.36 -0.71
CA ILE A 463 -13.27 9.62 -0.22
C ILE A 463 -13.03 11.13 -0.34
N PRO A 464 -12.83 11.86 0.77
CA PRO A 464 -12.58 13.30 0.71
C PRO A 464 -11.34 13.58 -0.14
N ASP A 465 -11.40 14.62 -0.98
CA ASP A 465 -10.18 15.14 -1.57
C ASP A 465 -9.22 15.58 -0.46
N MET A 466 -7.97 15.15 -0.63
CA MET A 466 -6.88 15.48 0.27
C MET A 466 -6.73 17.00 0.41
N PRO A 467 -6.58 17.56 1.63
CA PRO A 467 -6.10 18.93 1.75
C PRO A 467 -4.72 19.02 1.07
N ILE A 468 -4.56 19.97 0.15
CA ILE A 468 -3.24 20.36 -0.33
C ILE A 468 -2.60 21.14 0.83
N PHE A 469 -1.56 20.57 1.44
CA PHE A 469 -0.89 21.14 2.61
C PHE A 469 0.19 22.15 2.24
#